data_AF-A0A453BYT2-F1
#
_entry.id   AF-A0A453BYT2-F1
#
_cell.length_a   1.000
_cell.length_b   1.000
_cell.length_c   1.000
_cell.angle_alpha   90.00
_cell.angle_beta   90.00
_cell.angle_gamma   90.00
#
_symmetry.space_group_name_H-M   'P 1'
#
loop_
_entity.id
_entity.type
_entity.pdbx_description
1 polymer ?
#
loop_
_entity_poly.entity_id
_entity_poly.type
_entity_poly.pdbx_seq_one_letter_code
_entity_poly.pdbx_strand_id
1 'polypeptide(L)'
;MAGPFVVNFTFVDNDQEKYFTYNLLDETIIFHHLLDVSGQTKSFLWLESSQDWVMTYAQPRVQCDVFAVCGPFTICNDNTLPFCNCMKGFSIRSTSDWELDDQTGGCVRNTPLDCSINKNTSEEDRFHPITCVVLPNNGHSTEDATSADKCAEVCLGNCTCAAYSYGVNGCFVWNGEIINVKRQQCDGTTDTNKATLYIRLANREVQRLESNRRRIIIGISIGASVAFCGLLSLFLLLVIKRNKRLSAHRMENLQGGEGIIAFRYVDLQRATKNFSEKLGAGGFGSVFKGLLNDSTAIADKRLDGACQGEKQFRAEVRSIGFIQHINLVNLIGFCTEGDSRLLVYEQMQNRSLDAHLFHNNATVLKWSVRHQIALGVARGLVYLHDSCRDCIIHCDIKPENILLDVSFVPKIADFGMAKFLGRDFSRVLTTMRGTIGYLAPEWISGTVITAKVDVYSYGMVLLKIVSGKRNSGRQCTTSDDYVYFPVQVASKLLEGDVGSLVDSNLHGDVHLEQVERALKVACWCIQDDEFDRPTMGEVVQYLEGFLEVDIPPMPRLLEAIAGNPHSKCN
;
A
#
# COMPACT_ATOMS: atom_id res chain seq x y z
N MET A 1 11.75 -33.17 41.94
CA MET A 1 11.74 -33.28 43.41
C MET A 1 10.71 -34.35 43.74
N ALA A 2 11.15 -35.47 44.30
CA ALA A 2 10.26 -36.53 44.77
C ALA A 2 9.41 -35.95 45.91
N GLY A 3 8.09 -35.98 45.76
CA GLY A 3 7.18 -35.69 46.88
C GLY A 3 7.41 -36.71 48.01
N PRO A 4 7.04 -36.38 49.26
CA PRO A 4 7.22 -37.28 50.37
C PRO A 4 6.48 -38.59 50.07
N PHE A 5 7.18 -39.72 50.14
CA PHE A 5 6.60 -41.04 49.92
C PHE A 5 5.52 -41.28 50.99
N VAL A 6 4.25 -41.32 50.59
CA VAL A 6 3.08 -41.57 51.48
C VAL A 6 3.06 -43.04 51.97
N VAL A 7 3.80 -43.90 51.28
CA VAL A 7 3.87 -45.34 51.50
C VAL A 7 5.33 -45.76 51.62
N ASN A 8 5.67 -46.54 52.65
CA ASN A 8 6.96 -47.20 52.78
C ASN A 8 6.87 -48.64 52.26
N PHE A 9 7.89 -49.08 51.52
CA PHE A 9 7.93 -50.39 50.88
C PHE A 9 9.03 -51.25 51.49
N THR A 10 8.69 -52.49 51.83
CA THR A 10 9.67 -53.48 52.31
C THR A 10 9.60 -54.71 51.43
N PHE A 11 10.73 -55.07 50.82
CA PHE A 11 10.87 -56.33 50.10
C PHE A 11 11.66 -57.29 50.98
N VAL A 12 11.06 -58.46 51.25
CA VAL A 12 11.71 -59.53 52.01
C VAL A 12 11.97 -60.68 51.04
N ASP A 13 13.23 -61.04 50.92
CA ASP A 13 13.71 -62.17 50.12
C ASP A 13 14.62 -63.02 51.01
N ASN A 14 14.15 -64.18 51.42
CA ASN A 14 14.91 -65.15 52.20
C ASN A 14 14.65 -66.58 51.70
N ASP A 15 15.35 -67.56 52.26
CA ASP A 15 15.30 -68.95 51.81
C ASP A 15 13.94 -69.64 52.02
N GLN A 16 13.00 -69.04 52.77
CA GLN A 16 11.66 -69.57 53.02
C GLN A 16 10.55 -68.84 52.26
N GLU A 17 10.67 -67.53 52.05
CA GLU A 17 9.62 -66.73 51.42
C GLU A 17 10.17 -65.50 50.68
N LYS A 18 9.44 -65.09 49.64
CA LYS A 18 9.62 -63.81 48.96
C LYS A 18 8.31 -63.05 48.94
N TYR A 19 8.26 -61.92 49.62
CA TYR A 19 7.06 -61.09 49.65
C TYR A 19 7.41 -59.61 49.70
N PHE A 20 6.44 -58.81 49.32
CA PHE A 20 6.52 -57.36 49.30
C PHE A 20 5.41 -56.79 50.16
N THR A 21 5.75 -55.94 51.12
CA THR A 21 4.77 -55.24 51.97
C THR A 21 4.83 -53.75 51.73
N TYR A 22 3.68 -53.10 51.89
CA TYR A 22 3.56 -51.65 51.82
C TYR A 22 2.82 -51.18 53.07
N ASN A 23 3.40 -50.18 53.76
CA ASN A 23 2.82 -49.58 54.95
C ASN A 23 2.56 -48.09 54.70
N LEU A 24 1.33 -47.64 54.99
CA LEU A 24 0.98 -46.22 54.94
C LEU A 24 1.61 -45.51 56.13
N LEU A 25 2.24 -44.36 55.89
CA LEU A 25 2.83 -43.55 56.98
C LEU A 25 1.78 -42.79 57.79
N ASP A 26 0.60 -42.57 57.22
CA ASP A 26 -0.58 -42.00 57.86
C ASP A 26 -1.78 -42.88 57.56
N GLU A 27 -2.32 -43.54 58.58
CA GLU A 27 -3.43 -44.49 58.46
C GLU A 27 -4.79 -43.81 58.21
N THR A 28 -4.87 -42.48 58.34
CA THR A 28 -6.10 -41.72 58.02
C THR A 28 -6.30 -41.50 56.53
N ILE A 29 -5.26 -41.75 55.73
CA ILE A 29 -5.26 -41.59 54.29
C ILE A 29 -5.90 -42.81 53.62
N ILE A 30 -6.87 -42.56 52.74
CA ILE A 30 -7.44 -43.62 51.89
C ILE A 30 -6.55 -43.80 50.65
N PHE A 31 -5.99 -45.00 50.52
CA PHE A 31 -5.06 -45.38 49.46
C PHE A 31 -5.59 -46.60 48.70
N HIS A 32 -5.48 -46.56 47.37
CA HIS A 32 -5.93 -47.63 46.50
C HIS A 32 -4.81 -48.05 45.56
N HIS A 33 -4.41 -49.32 45.61
CA HIS A 33 -3.35 -49.90 44.77
C HIS A 33 -3.92 -51.03 43.92
N LEU A 34 -3.69 -50.99 42.62
CA LEU A 34 -4.26 -51.94 41.68
C LEU A 34 -3.29 -52.26 40.54
N LEU A 35 -3.41 -53.46 39.98
CA LEU A 35 -2.85 -53.79 38.67
C LEU A 35 -3.90 -53.47 37.61
N ASP A 36 -3.60 -52.50 36.76
CA ASP A 36 -4.50 -52.04 35.71
C ASP A 36 -4.61 -53.08 34.60
N VAL A 37 -5.72 -53.07 33.84
CA VAL A 37 -5.91 -53.99 32.71
C VAL A 37 -4.83 -53.85 31.63
N SER A 38 -4.15 -52.70 31.55
CA SER A 38 -2.98 -52.51 30.69
C SER A 38 -1.73 -53.28 31.17
N GLY A 39 -1.72 -53.82 32.38
CA GLY A 39 -0.56 -54.44 33.02
C GLY A 39 0.32 -53.46 33.81
N GLN A 40 -0.08 -52.19 33.92
CA GLN A 40 0.61 -51.19 34.72
C GLN A 40 0.13 -51.21 36.18
N THR A 41 1.06 -51.28 37.13
CA THR A 41 0.73 -51.14 38.54
C THR A 41 0.50 -49.67 38.87
N LYS A 42 -0.67 -49.31 39.38
CA LYS A 42 -1.05 -47.93 39.70
C LYS A 42 -1.44 -47.78 41.17
N SER A 43 -1.13 -46.63 41.74
CA SER A 43 -1.57 -46.24 43.08
C SER A 43 -2.26 -44.89 43.06
N PHE A 44 -3.38 -44.82 43.77
CA PHE A 44 -4.23 -43.65 43.89
C PHE A 44 -4.38 -43.26 45.35
N LEU A 45 -4.42 -41.96 45.57
CA LEU A 45 -4.62 -41.33 46.87
C LEU A 45 -5.95 -40.58 46.83
N TRP A 46 -6.82 -40.79 47.81
CA TRP A 46 -8.01 -39.96 47.96
C TRP A 46 -7.61 -38.60 48.54
N LEU A 47 -7.93 -37.52 47.84
CA LEU A 47 -7.72 -36.16 48.34
C LEU A 47 -9.05 -35.56 48.75
N GLU A 48 -9.23 -35.37 50.06
CA GLU A 48 -10.43 -34.74 50.62
C GLU A 48 -10.66 -33.31 50.10
N SER A 49 -9.59 -32.56 49.81
CA SER A 49 -9.70 -31.19 49.28
C SER A 49 -10.34 -31.11 47.90
N SER A 50 -10.14 -32.13 47.05
CA SER A 50 -10.73 -32.21 45.71
C SER A 50 -11.89 -33.21 45.61
N GLN A 51 -12.14 -34.00 46.65
CA GLN A 51 -13.09 -35.13 46.64
C GLN A 51 -12.84 -36.07 45.45
N ASP A 52 -11.57 -36.35 45.15
CA ASP A 52 -11.18 -37.13 43.96
C ASP A 52 -9.94 -38.00 44.21
N TRP A 53 -9.78 -39.04 43.39
CA TRP A 53 -8.63 -39.94 43.39
C TRP A 53 -7.50 -39.37 42.54
N VAL A 54 -6.34 -39.13 43.14
CA VAL A 54 -5.15 -38.70 42.43
C VAL A 54 -4.17 -39.84 42.29
N MET A 55 -3.78 -40.17 41.06
CA MET A 55 -2.72 -41.13 40.78
C MET A 55 -1.38 -40.57 41.26
N THR A 56 -0.76 -41.23 42.22
CA THR A 56 0.53 -40.82 42.80
C THR A 56 1.69 -41.70 42.35
N TYR A 57 1.40 -42.90 41.87
CA TYR A 57 2.40 -43.86 41.42
C TYR A 57 1.88 -44.69 40.25
N ALA A 58 2.74 -44.92 39.27
CA ALA A 58 2.53 -45.87 38.19
C ALA A 58 3.87 -46.52 37.81
N GLN A 59 3.88 -47.84 37.60
CA GLN A 59 5.07 -48.59 37.19
C GLN A 59 4.70 -49.69 36.17
N PRO A 60 5.43 -49.80 35.04
CA PRO A 60 6.39 -48.82 34.49
C PRO A 60 5.74 -47.45 34.23
N ARG A 61 6.48 -46.35 34.44
CA ARG A 61 5.96 -44.99 34.22
C ARG A 61 5.69 -44.67 32.75
N VAL A 62 6.51 -45.22 31.86
CA VAL A 62 6.43 -45.00 30.42
C VAL A 62 5.54 -46.09 29.82
N GLN A 63 4.56 -45.70 29.02
CA GLN A 63 3.54 -46.63 28.53
C GLN A 63 4.16 -47.75 27.70
N CYS A 64 5.11 -47.44 26.81
CA CYS A 64 5.80 -48.46 25.99
C CYS A 64 6.74 -49.40 26.77
N ASP A 65 6.99 -49.16 28.06
CA ASP A 65 7.75 -50.08 28.90
C ASP A 65 6.84 -51.16 29.54
N VAL A 66 5.52 -50.97 29.47
CA VAL A 66 4.53 -51.97 29.91
C VAL A 66 4.57 -53.15 28.94
N PHE A 67 4.78 -54.34 29.48
CA PHE A 67 4.96 -55.55 28.67
C PHE A 67 3.69 -55.86 27.86
N ALA A 68 3.88 -56.08 26.56
CA ALA A 68 2.86 -56.40 25.56
C ALA A 68 1.73 -55.36 25.45
N VAL A 69 1.97 -54.11 25.88
CA VAL A 69 1.00 -53.01 25.76
C VAL A 69 0.54 -52.79 24.32
N CYS A 70 1.46 -52.98 23.37
CA CYS A 70 1.13 -53.14 21.97
C CYS A 70 1.34 -54.61 21.61
N GLY A 71 0.33 -55.21 20.95
CA GLY A 71 0.36 -56.61 20.57
C GLY A 71 1.40 -56.98 19.50
N PRO A 72 1.35 -58.21 18.97
CA PRO A 72 2.29 -58.71 17.97
C PRO A 72 2.52 -57.80 16.76
N PHE A 73 3.76 -57.72 16.28
CA PHE A 73 4.18 -57.01 15.08
C PHE A 73 3.83 -55.52 15.06
N THR A 74 3.82 -54.90 16.24
CA THR A 74 3.64 -53.47 16.44
C THR A 74 4.95 -52.81 16.86
N ILE A 75 5.03 -51.49 16.66
CA ILE A 75 6.05 -50.62 17.23
C ILE A 75 5.34 -49.66 18.18
N CYS A 76 5.79 -49.64 19.43
CA CYS A 76 5.33 -48.69 20.43
C CYS A 76 6.17 -47.40 20.39
N ASN A 77 5.54 -46.23 20.36
CA ASN A 77 6.20 -44.94 20.36
C ASN A 77 5.48 -43.96 21.29
N ASP A 78 6.10 -43.66 22.43
CA ASP A 78 5.54 -42.76 23.44
C ASP A 78 5.32 -41.31 22.93
N ASN A 79 5.98 -40.93 21.82
CA ASN A 79 5.94 -39.57 21.28
C ASN A 79 4.85 -39.34 20.22
N THR A 80 4.05 -40.34 19.86
CA THR A 80 3.01 -40.22 18.82
C THR A 80 1.67 -40.76 19.27
N LEU A 81 0.58 -40.22 18.74
CA LEU A 81 -0.78 -40.74 18.90
C LEU A 81 -1.29 -41.23 17.53
N PRO A 82 -1.72 -42.50 17.36
CA PRO A 82 -1.68 -43.57 18.36
C PRO A 82 -0.24 -44.03 18.67
N PHE A 83 0.01 -44.45 19.91
CA PHE A 83 1.34 -44.86 20.36
C PHE A 83 1.71 -46.27 19.86
N CYS A 84 0.74 -47.15 19.56
CA CYS A 84 0.97 -48.42 18.88
C CYS A 84 0.75 -48.28 17.36
N ASN A 85 1.69 -48.73 16.55
CA ASN A 85 1.54 -48.76 15.09
C ASN A 85 2.00 -50.10 14.51
N CYS A 86 1.31 -50.63 13.49
CA CYS A 86 1.77 -51.85 12.81
C CYS A 86 3.11 -51.63 12.11
N MET A 87 3.99 -52.64 12.20
CA MET A 87 5.18 -52.69 11.37
C MET A 87 4.80 -52.72 9.88
N LYS A 88 5.69 -52.22 9.03
CA LYS A 88 5.47 -52.22 7.58
C LYS A 88 5.32 -53.67 7.06
N GLY A 89 4.28 -53.92 6.27
CA GLY A 89 3.92 -55.26 5.77
C GLY A 89 2.93 -56.03 6.65
N PHE A 90 2.41 -55.37 7.70
CA PHE A 90 1.40 -55.89 8.61
C PHE A 90 0.22 -54.91 8.69
N SER A 91 -0.96 -55.44 9.00
CA SER A 91 -2.19 -54.69 9.20
C SER A 91 -2.82 -55.02 10.54
N ILE A 92 -3.65 -54.12 11.05
CA ILE A 92 -4.38 -54.28 12.31
C ILE A 92 -5.16 -55.61 12.27
N ARG A 93 -5.03 -56.41 13.33
CA ARG A 93 -5.70 -57.71 13.44
C ARG A 93 -7.22 -57.56 13.56
N SER A 94 -7.66 -56.67 14.42
CA SER A 94 -9.06 -56.37 14.71
C SER A 94 -9.24 -54.86 14.72
N THR A 95 -9.92 -54.33 13.71
CA THR A 95 -10.18 -52.89 13.64
C THR A 95 -11.13 -52.44 14.74
N SER A 96 -12.09 -53.29 15.12
CA SER A 96 -13.04 -53.01 16.20
C SER A 96 -12.38 -52.84 17.56
N ASP A 97 -11.38 -53.67 17.90
CA ASP A 97 -10.64 -53.53 19.16
C ASP A 97 -9.76 -52.26 19.12
N TRP A 98 -9.14 -51.99 17.97
CA TRP A 98 -8.29 -50.81 17.80
C TRP A 98 -9.05 -49.49 17.86
N GLU A 99 -10.31 -49.45 17.43
CA GLU A 99 -11.23 -48.31 17.57
C GLU A 99 -11.67 -48.08 19.03
N LEU A 100 -11.60 -49.12 19.88
CA LEU A 100 -11.89 -49.07 21.31
C LEU A 100 -10.62 -48.85 22.15
N ASP A 101 -9.52 -48.42 21.52
CA ASP A 101 -8.20 -48.26 22.13
C ASP A 101 -7.58 -49.54 22.72
N ASP A 102 -8.03 -50.72 22.29
CA ASP A 102 -7.41 -52.00 22.61
C ASP A 102 -6.49 -52.47 21.47
N GLN A 103 -5.17 -52.28 21.66
CA GLN A 103 -4.15 -52.72 20.69
C GLN A 103 -3.43 -54.01 21.11
N THR A 104 -3.93 -54.73 22.11
CA THR A 104 -3.31 -55.98 22.61
C THR A 104 -3.33 -57.09 21.56
N GLY A 105 -4.32 -57.09 20.65
CA GLY A 105 -4.41 -58.00 19.52
C GLY A 105 -3.34 -57.77 18.43
N GLY A 106 -2.70 -56.60 18.43
CA GLY A 106 -1.60 -56.27 17.52
C GLY A 106 -1.96 -56.36 16.04
N CYS A 107 -0.98 -56.77 15.25
CA CYS A 107 -1.05 -56.79 13.80
C CYS A 107 -0.81 -58.20 13.24
N VAL A 108 -1.25 -58.41 12.01
CA VAL A 108 -1.08 -59.65 11.25
C VAL A 108 -0.37 -59.37 9.94
N ARG A 109 0.40 -60.33 9.45
CA ARG A 109 1.10 -60.22 8.18
C ARG A 109 0.08 -60.05 7.05
N ASN A 110 0.28 -59.04 6.20
CA ASN A 110 -0.57 -58.85 5.02
C ASN A 110 -0.44 -60.01 4.04
N THR A 111 0.78 -60.54 3.96
CA THR A 111 1.20 -61.47 2.94
C THR A 111 1.95 -62.63 3.61
N PRO A 112 1.48 -63.88 3.45
CA PRO A 112 2.18 -65.06 3.96
C PRO A 112 3.59 -65.17 3.37
N LEU A 113 4.53 -65.59 4.23
CA LEU A 113 5.92 -65.89 3.86
C LEU A 113 5.98 -67.08 2.89
N ASP A 114 6.89 -67.03 1.93
CA ASP A 114 7.11 -68.15 1.01
C ASP A 114 8.20 -69.07 1.56
N CYS A 115 7.86 -69.78 2.64
CA CYS A 115 8.78 -70.72 3.26
C CYS A 115 8.51 -72.15 2.77
N SER A 116 9.10 -72.51 1.63
CA SER A 116 9.09 -73.87 1.10
C SER A 116 10.51 -74.44 1.20
N ILE A 117 10.71 -75.45 2.06
CA ILE A 117 12.02 -76.09 2.29
C ILE A 117 12.61 -76.72 1.00
N ASN A 118 11.80 -76.92 -0.06
CA ASN A 118 12.18 -77.63 -1.28
C ASN A 118 11.76 -76.94 -2.60
N LYS A 119 12.05 -75.65 -2.82
CA LYS A 119 11.89 -75.03 -4.16
C LYS A 119 13.14 -74.31 -4.66
N ASN A 120 13.53 -74.62 -5.90
CA ASN A 120 14.50 -73.90 -6.74
C ASN A 120 13.88 -72.65 -7.42
N THR A 121 12.95 -71.94 -6.76
CA THR A 121 12.33 -70.74 -7.33
C THR A 121 12.87 -69.48 -6.66
N SER A 122 13.36 -68.58 -7.50
CA SER A 122 14.21 -67.41 -7.26
C SER A 122 13.56 -66.21 -6.55
N GLU A 123 12.62 -66.43 -5.64
CA GLU A 123 11.94 -65.35 -4.91
C GLU A 123 11.92 -65.60 -3.40
N GLU A 124 13.11 -65.61 -2.80
CA GLU A 124 13.29 -65.72 -1.35
C GLU A 124 12.64 -64.53 -0.61
N ASP A 125 12.11 -64.80 0.58
CA ASP A 125 11.65 -63.75 1.50
C ASP A 125 12.76 -62.70 1.72
N ARG A 126 12.35 -61.46 1.94
CA ARG A 126 13.27 -60.33 2.10
C ARG A 126 13.11 -59.68 3.46
N PHE A 127 14.11 -58.91 3.86
CA PHE A 127 14.07 -58.19 5.13
C PHE A 127 13.82 -56.70 4.93
N HIS A 128 13.00 -56.13 5.81
CA HIS A 128 12.78 -54.69 5.88
C HIS A 128 13.43 -54.12 7.15
N PRO A 129 14.33 -53.13 7.04
CA PRO A 129 15.00 -52.56 8.20
C PRO A 129 14.07 -51.62 8.97
N ILE A 130 14.00 -51.79 10.29
CA ILE A 130 13.36 -50.90 11.24
C ILE A 130 14.45 -50.34 12.15
N THR A 131 14.85 -49.10 11.90
CA THR A 131 15.94 -48.43 12.60
C THR A 131 15.49 -47.73 13.88
N CYS A 132 16.42 -47.48 14.80
CA CYS A 132 16.20 -46.78 16.06
C CYS A 132 15.10 -47.44 16.90
N VAL A 133 15.28 -48.73 17.18
CA VAL A 133 14.38 -49.48 18.03
C VAL A 133 15.12 -50.06 19.22
N VAL A 134 14.43 -50.17 20.34
CA VAL A 134 14.81 -51.09 21.41
C VAL A 134 14.40 -52.49 20.95
N LEU A 135 15.37 -53.40 20.93
CA LEU A 135 15.15 -54.77 20.48
C LEU A 135 14.23 -55.52 21.46
N PRO A 136 13.39 -56.43 20.95
CA PRO A 136 12.51 -57.21 21.79
C PRO A 136 13.30 -58.24 22.62
N ASN A 137 12.79 -58.58 23.80
CA ASN A 137 13.38 -59.61 24.65
C ASN A 137 13.30 -60.99 23.98
N ASN A 138 14.02 -61.98 24.53
CA ASN A 138 14.01 -63.40 24.08
C ASN A 138 14.54 -63.65 22.65
N GLY A 139 15.45 -62.80 22.15
CA GLY A 139 16.18 -63.10 20.92
C GLY A 139 17.17 -64.25 21.13
N HIS A 140 17.18 -65.23 20.24
CA HIS A 140 18.15 -66.31 20.26
C HIS A 140 19.47 -65.82 19.68
N SER A 141 20.53 -65.82 20.50
CA SER A 141 21.89 -65.53 20.02
C SER A 141 22.41 -66.68 19.19
N THR A 142 22.98 -66.39 18.02
CA THR A 142 23.64 -67.39 17.16
C THR A 142 25.11 -67.03 16.99
N GLU A 143 25.99 -67.71 17.71
CA GLU A 143 27.43 -67.42 17.70
C GLU A 143 28.10 -67.72 16.35
N ASP A 144 27.50 -68.59 15.52
CA ASP A 144 28.01 -68.98 14.20
C ASP A 144 27.82 -67.89 13.12
N ALA A 145 27.01 -66.86 13.39
CA ALA A 145 26.70 -65.81 12.43
C ALA A 145 27.57 -64.56 12.64
N THR A 146 28.73 -64.53 11.97
CA THR A 146 29.74 -63.45 12.07
C THR A 146 29.47 -62.23 11.18
N SER A 147 28.35 -62.20 10.46
CA SER A 147 27.93 -61.08 9.62
C SER A 147 26.42 -60.93 9.59
N ALA A 148 25.94 -59.74 9.21
CA ALA A 148 24.51 -59.47 9.03
C ALA A 148 23.88 -60.40 7.98
N ASP A 149 24.60 -60.71 6.89
CA ASP A 149 24.12 -61.62 5.85
C ASP A 149 24.02 -63.05 6.37
N LYS A 150 24.99 -63.51 7.17
CA LYS A 150 24.92 -64.83 7.80
C LYS A 150 23.77 -64.92 8.80
N CYS A 151 23.51 -63.84 9.55
CA CYS A 151 22.37 -63.75 10.45
C CYS A 151 21.03 -63.81 9.69
N ALA A 152 20.97 -63.16 8.53
CA ALA A 152 19.82 -63.24 7.63
C ALA A 152 19.62 -64.67 7.09
N GLU A 153 20.68 -65.35 6.65
CA GLU A 153 20.62 -66.76 6.20
C GLU A 153 20.10 -67.71 7.29
N VAL A 154 20.58 -67.55 8.53
CA VAL A 154 20.10 -68.33 9.68
C VAL A 154 18.59 -68.14 9.88
N CYS A 155 18.12 -66.91 9.80
CA CYS A 155 16.69 -66.61 9.87
C CYS A 155 15.92 -67.19 8.68
N LEU A 156 16.43 -67.05 7.45
CA LEU A 156 15.78 -67.59 6.25
C LEU A 156 15.63 -69.11 6.29
N GLY A 157 16.63 -69.81 6.84
CA GLY A 157 16.63 -71.26 7.02
C GLY A 157 15.59 -71.80 8.02
N ASN A 158 14.96 -70.93 8.82
CA ASN A 158 13.88 -71.30 9.72
C ASN A 158 12.57 -70.59 9.35
N CYS A 159 11.55 -71.34 8.95
CA CYS A 159 10.24 -70.80 8.58
C CYS A 159 9.51 -70.07 9.72
N THR A 160 9.84 -70.37 10.98
CA THR A 160 9.26 -69.65 12.11
C THR A 160 9.96 -68.32 12.37
N CYS A 161 11.12 -68.05 11.75
CA CYS A 161 11.84 -66.81 11.97
C CYS A 161 11.04 -65.61 11.45
N ALA A 162 10.83 -64.64 12.32
CA ALA A 162 10.12 -63.42 12.02
C ALA A 162 11.04 -62.22 11.79
N ALA A 163 12.18 -62.13 12.50
CA ALA A 163 13.14 -61.05 12.36
C ALA A 163 14.54 -61.45 12.83
N TYR A 164 15.54 -60.69 12.42
CA TYR A 164 16.86 -60.72 13.03
C TYR A 164 17.39 -59.31 13.33
N SER A 165 18.44 -59.22 14.12
CA SER A 165 19.24 -58.02 14.33
C SER A 165 20.70 -58.41 14.38
N TYR A 166 21.56 -57.57 13.82
CA TYR A 166 23.00 -57.75 13.86
C TYR A 166 23.66 -56.44 14.30
N GLY A 167 24.51 -56.51 15.32
CA GLY A 167 25.17 -55.34 15.88
C GLY A 167 26.35 -55.71 16.78
N VAL A 168 26.71 -54.82 17.71
CA VAL A 168 27.87 -54.97 18.60
C VAL A 168 27.79 -56.25 19.45
N ASN A 169 26.58 -56.66 19.84
CA ASN A 169 26.35 -57.85 20.67
C ASN A 169 26.14 -59.13 19.85
N GLY A 170 26.44 -59.13 18.54
CA GLY A 170 26.30 -60.27 17.65
C GLY A 170 24.94 -60.38 16.95
N CYS A 171 24.61 -61.59 16.49
CA CYS A 171 23.39 -61.92 15.77
C CYS A 171 22.29 -62.41 16.73
N PHE A 172 21.13 -61.76 16.69
CA PHE A 172 19.92 -62.18 17.40
C PHE A 172 18.81 -62.50 16.42
N VAL A 173 18.11 -63.61 16.64
CA VAL A 173 17.01 -64.09 15.80
C VAL A 173 15.75 -64.30 16.65
N TRP A 174 14.61 -63.81 16.16
CA TRP A 174 13.31 -63.99 16.81
C TRP A 174 12.41 -64.89 15.98
N ASN A 175 11.87 -65.93 16.64
CA ASN A 175 10.92 -66.87 16.05
C ASN A 175 9.50 -66.55 16.54
N GLY A 176 8.51 -66.69 15.65
CA GLY A 176 7.09 -66.50 15.97
C GLY A 176 6.67 -65.02 15.99
N GLU A 177 5.73 -64.71 16.88
CA GLU A 177 5.21 -63.36 17.05
C GLU A 177 6.18 -62.47 17.83
N ILE A 178 6.45 -61.27 17.29
CA ILE A 178 7.37 -60.32 17.92
C ILE A 178 6.55 -59.27 18.66
N ILE A 179 6.84 -59.07 19.95
CA ILE A 179 6.19 -58.09 20.83
C ILE A 179 7.24 -57.20 21.50
N ASN A 180 6.82 -56.06 22.07
CA ASN A 180 7.69 -55.12 22.81
C ASN A 180 8.79 -54.45 21.98
N VAL A 181 8.55 -54.19 20.70
CA VAL A 181 9.44 -53.33 19.91
C VAL A 181 9.10 -51.88 20.20
N LYS A 182 10.05 -51.13 20.74
CA LYS A 182 9.87 -49.71 21.11
C LYS A 182 10.67 -48.80 20.20
N ARG A 183 10.08 -47.68 19.77
CA ARG A 183 10.74 -46.63 19.01
C ARG A 183 11.62 -45.79 19.93
N GLN A 184 12.85 -45.53 19.49
CA GLN A 184 13.77 -44.62 20.14
C GLN A 184 14.02 -43.37 19.27
N GLN A 185 14.27 -42.22 19.91
CA GLN A 185 14.57 -40.97 19.21
C GLN A 185 15.88 -41.09 18.41
N CYS A 186 15.84 -40.80 17.11
CA CYS A 186 17.03 -40.74 16.26
C CYS A 186 17.54 -39.29 16.22
N ASP A 187 18.25 -38.82 17.25
CA ASP A 187 18.97 -37.54 17.11
C ASP A 187 20.37 -37.78 16.54
N GLY A 188 20.77 -36.90 15.64
CA GLY A 188 21.87 -37.08 14.69
C GLY A 188 23.26 -36.94 15.29
N THR A 189 23.59 -37.70 16.32
CA THR A 189 24.96 -37.85 16.85
C THR A 189 25.17 -39.24 17.45
N THR A 190 26.43 -39.67 17.45
CA THR A 190 26.95 -40.98 17.85
C THR A 190 26.39 -41.49 19.18
N ASP A 191 25.46 -42.43 19.11
CA ASP A 191 24.96 -43.17 20.28
C ASP A 191 25.01 -44.65 19.96
N THR A 192 25.87 -45.38 20.67
CA THR A 192 26.26 -46.77 20.40
C THR A 192 25.18 -47.81 20.71
N ASN A 193 23.99 -47.37 21.16
CA ASN A 193 22.87 -48.24 21.54
C ASN A 193 21.73 -48.27 20.50
N LYS A 194 21.93 -47.71 19.30
CA LYS A 194 20.91 -47.66 18.23
C LYS A 194 20.86 -48.98 17.46
N ALA A 195 19.88 -49.83 17.75
CA ALA A 195 19.69 -51.10 17.06
C ALA A 195 18.78 -50.99 15.82
N THR A 196 18.97 -51.90 14.87
CA THR A 196 18.12 -52.07 13.68
C THR A 196 17.54 -53.47 13.68
N LEU A 197 16.21 -53.56 13.72
CA LEU A 197 15.49 -54.83 13.59
C LEU A 197 15.13 -55.06 12.13
N TYR A 198 15.55 -56.18 11.57
CA TYR A 198 15.25 -56.59 10.20
C TYR A 198 14.06 -57.55 10.22
N ILE A 199 12.86 -57.04 9.92
CA ILE A 199 11.63 -57.84 9.88
C ILE A 199 11.54 -58.61 8.56
N ARG A 200 11.31 -59.92 8.62
CA ARG A 200 11.13 -60.78 7.43
C ARG A 200 9.78 -60.47 6.78
N LEU A 201 9.74 -60.28 5.47
CA LEU A 201 8.54 -60.04 4.66
C LEU A 201 8.60 -60.90 3.39
N ALA A 202 7.44 -61.25 2.84
CA ALA A 202 7.37 -61.93 1.56
C ALA A 202 7.94 -61.04 0.43
N ASN A 203 8.69 -61.63 -0.51
CA ASN A 203 9.30 -60.90 -1.63
C ASN A 203 8.32 -59.98 -2.38
N ARG A 204 7.13 -60.52 -2.68
CA ARG A 204 6.03 -59.80 -3.34
C ARG A 204 5.53 -58.57 -2.57
N GLU A 205 5.57 -58.59 -1.24
CA GLU A 205 5.18 -57.44 -0.41
C GLU A 205 6.20 -56.30 -0.57
N VAL A 206 7.50 -56.62 -0.55
CA VAL A 206 8.59 -55.64 -0.72
C VAL A 206 8.53 -54.99 -2.11
N GLN A 207 8.30 -55.78 -3.17
CA GLN A 207 8.14 -55.24 -4.53
C GLN A 207 6.93 -54.30 -4.68
N ARG A 208 5.79 -54.66 -4.05
CA ARG A 208 4.58 -53.81 -4.05
C ARG A 208 4.84 -52.46 -3.39
N LEU A 209 5.59 -52.45 -2.29
CA LEU A 209 5.98 -51.23 -1.58
C LEU A 209 6.90 -50.33 -2.41
N GLU A 210 7.83 -50.90 -3.18
CA GLU A 210 8.72 -50.15 -4.08
C GLU A 210 7.98 -49.59 -5.31
N SER A 211 7.08 -50.38 -5.91
CA SER A 211 6.28 -49.99 -7.07
C SER A 211 5.35 -48.81 -6.76
N ASN A 212 4.66 -48.83 -5.61
CA ASN A 212 3.80 -47.73 -5.18
C ASN A 212 4.60 -46.43 -4.97
N ARG A 213 5.81 -46.52 -4.42
CA ARG A 213 6.69 -45.34 -4.25
C ARG A 213 7.07 -44.72 -5.60
N ARG A 214 7.39 -45.54 -6.61
CA ARG A 214 7.67 -45.05 -7.97
C ARG A 214 6.46 -44.35 -8.60
N ARG A 215 5.25 -44.89 -8.43
CA ARG A 215 4.01 -44.29 -8.96
C ARG A 215 3.70 -42.92 -8.34
N ILE A 216 3.89 -42.78 -7.01
CA ILE A 216 3.68 -41.50 -6.31
C ILE A 216 4.66 -40.43 -6.79
N ILE A 217 5.95 -40.78 -6.93
CA ILE A 217 6.99 -39.84 -7.40
C ILE A 217 6.68 -39.37 -8.83
N ILE A 218 6.28 -40.28 -9.72
CA ILE A 218 5.89 -39.94 -11.10
C ILE A 218 4.66 -39.00 -11.10
N GLY A 219 3.66 -39.25 -10.24
CA GLY A 219 2.47 -38.40 -10.13
C GLY A 219 2.78 -36.96 -9.68
N ILE A 220 3.65 -36.80 -8.68
CA ILE A 220 4.07 -35.47 -8.18
C ILE A 220 4.83 -34.70 -9.26
N SER A 221 5.70 -35.40 -10.00
CA SER A 221 6.49 -34.81 -11.10
C SER A 221 5.59 -34.23 -12.19
N ILE A 222 4.58 -34.99 -12.61
CA ILE A 222 3.63 -34.57 -13.66
C ILE A 222 2.74 -33.42 -13.18
N GLY A 223 2.25 -33.48 -11.95
CA GLY A 223 1.41 -32.42 -11.36
C GLY A 223 2.13 -31.07 -11.25
N ALA A 224 3.40 -31.08 -10.83
CA ALA A 224 4.21 -29.87 -10.71
C ALA A 224 4.50 -29.21 -12.07
N SER A 225 4.79 -30.01 -13.10
CA SER A 225 5.03 -29.50 -14.46
C SER A 225 3.78 -28.85 -15.06
N VAL A 226 2.59 -29.45 -14.88
CA VAL A 226 1.33 -28.88 -15.38
C VAL A 226 0.98 -27.56 -14.67
N ALA A 227 1.14 -27.50 -13.35
CA ALA A 227 0.89 -26.28 -12.57
C ALA A 227 1.85 -25.14 -12.97
N PHE A 228 3.14 -25.47 -13.18
CA PHE A 228 4.14 -24.49 -13.62
C PHE A 228 3.85 -23.96 -15.03
N CYS A 229 3.49 -24.83 -15.98
CA CYS A 229 3.07 -24.40 -17.32
C CYS A 229 1.80 -23.55 -17.28
N GLY A 230 0.82 -23.87 -16.42
CA GLY A 230 -0.39 -23.08 -16.22
C GLY A 230 -0.12 -21.69 -15.63
N LEU A 231 0.77 -21.60 -14.63
CA LEU A 231 1.17 -20.32 -14.04
C LEU A 231 2.01 -19.48 -15.01
N LEU A 232 2.88 -20.09 -15.81
CA LEU A 232 3.68 -19.39 -16.81
C LEU A 232 2.82 -18.85 -17.95
N SER A 233 1.84 -19.63 -18.42
CA SER A 233 0.89 -19.18 -19.44
C SER A 233 -0.07 -18.11 -18.91
N LEU A 234 -0.51 -18.20 -17.65
CA LEU A 234 -1.26 -17.13 -16.99
C LEU A 234 -0.41 -15.86 -16.84
N PHE A 235 0.86 -15.98 -16.44
CA PHE A 235 1.80 -14.86 -16.34
C PHE A 235 2.05 -14.21 -17.69
N LEU A 236 2.29 -14.99 -18.75
CA LEU A 236 2.44 -14.50 -20.11
C LEU A 236 1.16 -13.82 -20.62
N LEU A 237 -0.03 -14.38 -20.33
CA LEU A 237 -1.30 -13.75 -20.64
C LEU A 237 -1.51 -12.44 -19.87
N LEU A 238 -1.10 -12.37 -18.60
CA LEU A 238 -1.15 -11.14 -17.80
C LEU A 238 -0.16 -10.10 -18.31
N VAL A 239 1.05 -10.50 -18.73
CA VAL A 239 2.05 -9.60 -19.33
C VAL A 239 1.59 -9.11 -20.70
N ILE A 240 1.04 -9.98 -21.56
CA ILE A 240 0.47 -9.59 -22.85
C ILE A 240 -0.75 -8.69 -22.64
N LYS A 241 -1.63 -8.99 -21.68
CA LYS A 241 -2.78 -8.14 -21.32
C LYS A 241 -2.32 -6.82 -20.69
N ARG A 242 -1.22 -6.79 -19.94
CA ARG A 242 -0.63 -5.57 -19.37
C ARG A 242 0.08 -4.72 -20.42
N ASN A 243 0.77 -5.32 -21.40
CA ASN A 243 1.35 -4.61 -22.54
C ASN A 243 0.28 -4.12 -23.53
N LYS A 244 -0.76 -4.93 -23.80
CA LYS A 244 -1.93 -4.48 -24.57
C LYS A 244 -2.72 -3.40 -23.83
N ARG A 245 -2.84 -3.45 -22.50
CA ARG A 245 -3.42 -2.37 -21.68
C ARG A 245 -2.55 -1.12 -21.61
N LEU A 246 -1.22 -1.23 -21.56
CA LEU A 246 -0.32 -0.06 -21.64
C LEU A 246 -0.36 0.61 -23.02
N SER A 247 -0.55 -0.17 -24.09
CA SER A 247 -0.70 0.35 -25.45
C SER A 247 -2.11 0.89 -25.73
N ALA A 248 -3.16 0.28 -25.16
CA ALA A 248 -4.55 0.73 -25.30
C ALA A 248 -4.87 1.96 -24.42
N HIS A 249 -4.35 2.05 -23.18
CA HIS A 249 -4.45 3.28 -22.37
C HIS A 249 -3.70 4.47 -22.97
N ARG A 250 -2.77 4.23 -23.91
CA ARG A 250 -2.06 5.28 -24.64
C ARG A 250 -2.88 5.88 -25.78
N MET A 251 -4.03 5.29 -26.13
CA MET A 251 -4.89 5.75 -27.23
C MET A 251 -6.36 5.96 -26.84
N GLU A 252 -6.90 5.29 -25.82
CA GLU A 252 -8.29 5.52 -25.37
C GLU A 252 -8.48 6.72 -24.44
N ASN A 253 -7.45 7.18 -23.71
CA ASN A 253 -7.59 8.38 -22.87
C ASN A 253 -7.39 9.70 -23.63
N LEU A 254 -7.14 9.66 -24.94
CA LEU A 254 -7.09 10.86 -25.80
C LEU A 254 -8.43 11.20 -26.45
N GLN A 255 -9.46 10.36 -26.28
CA GLN A 255 -10.81 10.64 -26.78
C GLN A 255 -11.85 10.28 -25.72
N GLY A 256 -12.09 11.21 -24.80
CA GLY A 256 -13.28 11.25 -23.94
C GLY A 256 -13.11 10.60 -22.57
N GLY A 257 -12.63 11.36 -21.58
CA GLY A 257 -12.70 11.01 -20.17
C GLY A 257 -12.38 12.21 -19.28
N GLU A 258 -13.38 12.67 -18.53
CA GLU A 258 -13.37 13.86 -17.65
C GLU A 258 -12.38 13.74 -16.47
N GLY A 259 -11.07 13.94 -16.70
CA GLY A 259 -10.12 13.99 -15.60
C GLY A 259 -8.69 14.41 -15.95
N ILE A 260 -8.00 14.99 -14.96
CA ILE A 260 -6.57 15.34 -15.01
C ILE A 260 -5.67 14.10 -15.03
N ILE A 261 -4.64 14.13 -15.87
CA ILE A 261 -3.71 13.00 -16.07
C ILE A 261 -2.61 12.99 -15.00
N ALA A 262 -2.37 11.85 -14.37
CA ALA A 262 -1.21 11.65 -13.51
C ALA A 262 0.02 11.22 -14.36
N PHE A 263 0.98 12.12 -14.51
CA PHE A 263 2.23 11.88 -15.23
C PHE A 263 3.33 11.35 -14.30
N ARG A 264 4.23 10.53 -14.85
CA ARG A 264 5.49 10.17 -14.18
C ARG A 264 6.53 11.25 -14.43
N TYR A 265 7.43 11.46 -13.46
CA TYR A 265 8.47 12.48 -13.58
C TYR A 265 9.33 12.28 -14.83
N VAL A 266 9.72 11.03 -15.11
CA VAL A 266 10.53 10.68 -16.29
C VAL A 266 9.87 11.00 -17.62
N ASP A 267 8.53 11.03 -17.68
CA ASP A 267 7.81 11.35 -18.92
C ASP A 267 7.81 12.87 -19.15
N LEU A 268 7.60 13.67 -18.10
CA LEU A 268 7.69 15.13 -18.16
C LEU A 268 9.12 15.61 -18.38
N GLN A 269 10.10 14.95 -17.76
CA GLN A 269 11.51 15.21 -18.00
C GLN A 269 11.89 14.99 -19.47
N ARG A 270 11.37 13.95 -20.12
CA ARG A 270 11.59 13.74 -21.57
C ARG A 270 10.84 14.79 -22.40
N ALA A 271 9.57 15.07 -22.07
CA ALA A 271 8.74 16.03 -22.79
C ALA A 271 9.34 17.45 -22.79
N THR A 272 9.99 17.84 -21.68
CA THR A 272 10.65 19.15 -21.51
C THR A 272 12.13 19.15 -21.90
N LYS A 273 12.65 18.05 -22.47
CA LYS A 273 14.07 17.88 -22.82
C LYS A 273 15.01 18.20 -21.65
N ASN A 274 14.73 17.60 -20.49
CA ASN A 274 15.36 17.88 -19.20
C ASN A 274 15.18 19.33 -18.72
N PHE A 275 13.96 19.86 -18.85
CA PHE A 275 13.60 21.22 -18.39
C PHE A 275 14.50 22.31 -19.00
N SER A 276 14.82 22.20 -20.29
CA SER A 276 15.84 23.03 -20.94
C SER A 276 15.34 24.42 -21.35
N GLU A 277 14.08 24.55 -21.79
CA GLU A 277 13.49 25.80 -22.24
C GLU A 277 12.56 26.37 -21.16
N LYS A 278 13.04 27.39 -20.44
CA LYS A 278 12.28 28.08 -19.40
C LYS A 278 11.39 29.16 -20.00
N LEU A 279 10.08 29.09 -19.75
CA LEU A 279 9.08 30.08 -20.17
C LEU A 279 8.95 31.23 -19.17
N GLY A 280 9.13 30.94 -17.89
CA GLY A 280 9.01 31.93 -16.82
C GLY A 280 9.49 31.41 -15.47
N ALA A 281 9.72 32.34 -14.54
CA ALA A 281 10.04 32.07 -13.14
C ALA A 281 9.20 32.99 -12.28
N GLY A 282 8.60 32.46 -11.22
CA GLY A 282 7.86 33.25 -10.22
C GLY A 282 8.21 32.82 -8.80
N GLY A 283 7.55 33.44 -7.82
CA GLY A 283 7.72 33.09 -6.40
C GLY A 283 7.24 31.66 -6.05
N PHE A 284 6.62 30.97 -6.99
CA PHE A 284 6.00 29.66 -6.82
C PHE A 284 6.70 28.56 -7.64
N GLY A 285 7.76 28.90 -8.37
CA GLY A 285 8.57 27.94 -9.12
C GLY A 285 8.86 28.39 -10.54
N SER A 286 9.20 27.40 -11.37
CA SER A 286 9.67 27.60 -12.73
C SER A 286 8.76 26.90 -13.73
N VAL A 287 8.44 27.58 -14.84
CA VAL A 287 7.60 27.03 -15.92
C VAL A 287 8.49 26.71 -17.12
N PHE A 288 8.37 25.49 -17.64
CA PHE A 288 9.15 24.99 -18.76
C PHE A 288 8.24 24.62 -19.93
N LYS A 289 8.74 24.79 -21.14
CA LYS A 289 8.05 24.33 -22.34
C LYS A 289 8.28 22.83 -22.51
N GLY A 290 7.23 22.10 -22.87
CA GLY A 290 7.32 20.69 -23.20
C GLY A 290 6.47 20.31 -24.41
N LEU A 291 6.76 19.13 -24.95
CA LEU A 291 5.99 18.50 -26.00
C LEU A 291 5.72 17.05 -25.59
N LEU A 292 4.45 16.69 -25.45
CA LEU A 292 4.05 15.32 -25.13
C LEU A 292 4.22 14.40 -26.35
N ASN A 293 4.13 13.08 -26.14
CA ASN A 293 4.37 12.08 -27.19
C ASN A 293 3.40 12.17 -28.38
N ASP A 294 2.20 12.70 -28.15
CA ASP A 294 1.15 12.98 -29.13
C ASP A 294 1.35 14.32 -29.86
N SER A 295 2.48 15.00 -29.63
CA SER A 295 2.76 16.36 -30.10
C SER A 295 1.89 17.46 -29.48
N THR A 296 1.18 17.18 -28.38
CA THR A 296 0.50 18.23 -27.61
C THR A 296 1.54 19.11 -26.91
N ALA A 297 1.50 20.41 -27.20
CA ALA A 297 2.39 21.38 -26.57
C ALA A 297 1.91 21.75 -25.17
N ILE A 298 2.82 21.71 -24.19
CA ILE A 298 2.50 21.89 -22.77
C ILE A 298 3.39 22.94 -22.10
N ALA A 299 2.88 23.51 -21.02
CA ALA A 299 3.64 24.30 -20.06
C ALA A 299 3.73 23.54 -18.73
N ASP A 300 4.93 23.10 -18.38
CA ASP A 300 5.20 22.30 -17.19
C ASP A 300 5.71 23.20 -16.05
N LYS A 301 4.84 23.47 -15.08
CA LYS A 301 5.15 24.29 -13.89
C LYS A 301 5.69 23.40 -12.79
N ARG A 302 6.99 23.49 -12.56
CA ARG A 302 7.70 22.85 -11.45
C ARG A 302 7.66 23.76 -10.23
N LEU A 303 7.07 23.28 -9.15
CA LEU A 303 6.97 24.02 -7.89
C LEU A 303 8.21 23.79 -7.03
N ASP A 304 8.78 24.86 -6.50
CA ASP A 304 9.98 24.83 -5.66
C ASP A 304 9.63 24.95 -4.16
N GLY A 305 10.32 24.21 -3.29
CA GLY A 305 10.21 24.30 -1.82
C GLY A 305 9.21 23.34 -1.15
N ALA A 306 9.68 22.55 -0.18
CA ALA A 306 8.94 21.41 0.39
C ALA A 306 7.59 21.74 1.07
N CYS A 307 7.48 22.87 1.79
CA CYS A 307 6.26 23.21 2.54
C CYS A 307 5.33 24.19 1.79
N GLN A 308 5.90 25.19 1.12
CA GLN A 308 5.11 26.18 0.37
C GLN A 308 4.62 25.62 -0.97
N GLY A 309 5.49 24.90 -1.70
CA GLY A 309 5.14 24.25 -2.95
C GLY A 309 4.03 23.22 -2.81
N GLU A 310 4.02 22.42 -1.74
CA GLU A 310 2.95 21.43 -1.48
C GLU A 310 1.58 22.09 -1.24
N LYS A 311 1.52 23.20 -0.49
CA LYS A 311 0.26 23.93 -0.26
C LYS A 311 -0.30 24.50 -1.56
N GLN A 312 0.57 25.04 -2.41
CA GLN A 312 0.19 25.62 -3.70
C GLN A 312 -0.22 24.56 -4.70
N PHE A 313 0.52 23.45 -4.74
CA PHE A 313 0.17 22.28 -5.52
C PHE A 313 -1.25 21.80 -5.22
N ARG A 314 -1.57 21.62 -3.93
CA ARG A 314 -2.91 21.21 -3.50
C ARG A 314 -3.98 22.24 -3.83
N ALA A 315 -3.67 23.53 -3.71
CA ALA A 315 -4.60 24.59 -4.09
C ALA A 315 -4.90 24.57 -5.59
N GLU A 316 -3.88 24.47 -6.45
CA GLU A 316 -4.05 24.41 -7.91
C GLU A 316 -4.81 23.15 -8.33
N VAL A 317 -4.39 21.97 -7.88
CA VAL A 317 -5.07 20.70 -8.24
C VAL A 317 -6.53 20.70 -7.80
N ARG A 318 -6.85 21.26 -6.62
CA ARG A 318 -8.25 21.38 -6.18
C ARG A 318 -9.04 22.40 -6.98
N SER A 319 -8.40 23.48 -7.46
CA SER A 319 -9.11 24.63 -8.04
C SER A 319 -9.35 24.44 -9.50
N ILE A 320 -8.27 24.25 -10.26
CA ILE A 320 -8.33 24.19 -11.71
C ILE A 320 -8.47 22.74 -12.22
N GLY A 321 -8.24 21.74 -11.36
CA GLY A 321 -8.18 20.33 -11.79
C GLY A 321 -9.49 19.72 -12.29
N PHE A 322 -10.64 20.33 -12.01
CA PHE A 322 -11.94 19.83 -12.47
C PHE A 322 -12.84 20.92 -13.07
N ILE A 323 -12.30 22.11 -13.33
CA ILE A 323 -13.06 23.20 -13.92
C ILE A 323 -12.59 23.46 -15.34
N GLN A 324 -13.54 23.67 -16.24
CA GLN A 324 -13.26 23.95 -17.65
C GLN A 324 -14.07 25.17 -18.06
N HIS A 325 -13.38 26.24 -18.43
CA HIS A 325 -13.99 27.46 -18.91
C HIS A 325 -13.08 28.11 -19.94
N ILE A 326 -13.66 28.75 -20.97
CA ILE A 326 -12.90 29.34 -22.09
C ILE A 326 -11.89 30.40 -21.62
N ASN A 327 -12.18 31.08 -20.51
CA ASN A 327 -11.33 32.12 -19.92
C ASN A 327 -10.50 31.67 -18.72
N LEU A 328 -10.34 30.37 -18.48
CA LEU A 328 -9.46 29.81 -17.45
C LEU A 328 -8.45 28.86 -18.09
N VAL A 329 -7.23 28.83 -17.59
CA VAL A 329 -6.18 27.93 -18.12
C VAL A 329 -6.54 26.47 -17.82
N ASN A 330 -6.39 25.59 -18.81
CA ASN A 330 -6.69 24.18 -18.62
C ASN A 330 -5.51 23.44 -17.97
N LEU A 331 -5.75 22.81 -16.82
CA LEU A 331 -4.81 21.86 -16.22
C LEU A 331 -4.98 20.50 -16.90
N ILE A 332 -3.97 20.07 -17.65
CA ILE A 332 -3.95 18.78 -18.35
C ILE A 332 -3.66 17.65 -17.36
N GLY A 333 -2.79 17.91 -16.39
CA GLY A 333 -2.40 16.90 -15.42
C GLY A 333 -1.35 17.35 -14.43
N PHE A 334 -0.82 16.41 -13.66
CA PHE A 334 0.15 16.67 -12.60
C PHE A 334 1.13 15.52 -12.41
N CYS A 335 2.23 15.76 -11.71
CA CYS A 335 3.17 14.75 -11.26
C CYS A 335 3.46 14.90 -9.76
N THR A 336 3.32 13.79 -9.04
CA THR A 336 3.66 13.65 -7.61
C THR A 336 4.59 12.45 -7.44
N GLU A 337 5.90 12.66 -7.60
CA GLU A 337 6.92 11.60 -7.48
C GLU A 337 8.04 12.06 -6.54
N GLY A 338 8.15 11.41 -5.37
CA GLY A 338 9.03 11.87 -4.29
C GLY A 338 8.68 13.31 -3.86
N ASP A 339 9.69 14.18 -3.84
CA ASP A 339 9.54 15.62 -3.55
C ASP A 339 9.18 16.45 -4.79
N SER A 340 9.06 15.82 -5.95
CA SER A 340 8.72 16.52 -7.19
C SER A 340 7.23 16.83 -7.25
N ARG A 341 6.89 18.11 -7.40
CA ARG A 341 5.54 18.61 -7.65
C ARG A 341 5.54 19.39 -8.95
N LEU A 342 4.88 18.84 -9.96
CA LEU A 342 4.75 19.47 -11.27
C LEU A 342 3.29 19.52 -11.70
N LEU A 343 2.93 20.61 -12.37
CA LEU A 343 1.60 20.87 -12.90
C LEU A 343 1.72 21.12 -14.41
N VAL A 344 0.95 20.38 -15.19
CA VAL A 344 1.02 20.37 -16.65
C VAL A 344 -0.18 21.13 -17.20
N TYR A 345 0.08 22.28 -17.80
CA TYR A 345 -0.91 23.16 -18.40
C TYR A 345 -0.87 23.12 -19.93
N GLU A 346 -1.97 23.54 -20.55
CA GLU A 346 -1.95 23.90 -21.97
C GLU A 346 -0.90 25.00 -22.24
N GLN A 347 -0.19 24.92 -23.37
CA GLN A 347 0.77 25.95 -23.71
C GLN A 347 0.03 27.20 -24.24
N MET A 348 0.33 28.36 -23.64
CA MET A 348 -0.17 29.67 -24.05
C MET A 348 0.88 30.38 -24.94
N GLN A 349 0.58 30.53 -26.24
CA GLN A 349 1.54 30.97 -27.26
C GLN A 349 1.83 32.47 -27.18
N ASN A 350 0.83 33.28 -26.82
CA ASN A 350 0.95 34.73 -26.74
C ASN A 350 1.35 35.21 -25.34
N ARG A 351 1.88 34.34 -24.47
CA ARG A 351 2.43 34.69 -23.13
C ARG A 351 1.40 35.43 -22.25
N SER A 352 1.86 36.15 -21.24
CA SER A 352 1.07 36.92 -20.28
C SER A 352 0.72 38.32 -20.78
N LEU A 353 -0.37 38.89 -20.25
CA LEU A 353 -0.86 40.22 -20.61
C LEU A 353 0.15 41.33 -20.27
N ASP A 354 0.90 41.20 -19.18
CA ASP A 354 1.95 42.16 -18.81
C ASP A 354 3.05 42.29 -19.89
N ALA A 355 3.34 41.19 -20.60
CA ALA A 355 4.31 41.17 -21.69
C ALA A 355 3.85 42.03 -22.87
N HIS A 356 2.54 42.17 -23.08
CA HIS A 356 1.97 43.00 -24.15
C HIS A 356 1.68 44.44 -23.73
N LEU A 357 1.39 44.68 -22.45
CA LEU A 357 1.07 46.01 -21.95
C LEU A 357 2.31 46.84 -21.59
N PHE A 358 3.36 46.23 -21.02
CA PHE A 358 4.45 46.98 -20.41
C PHE A 358 5.82 46.82 -21.09
N HIS A 359 5.98 45.87 -22.01
CA HIS A 359 7.27 45.61 -22.65
C HIS A 359 7.30 46.14 -24.08
N ASN A 360 8.29 47.01 -24.38
CA ASN A 360 8.42 47.71 -25.66
C ASN A 360 8.66 46.82 -26.89
N ASN A 361 8.93 45.52 -26.69
CA ASN A 361 9.26 44.59 -27.78
C ASN A 361 8.05 43.76 -28.26
N ALA A 362 6.89 43.91 -27.62
CA ALA A 362 5.68 43.17 -27.99
C ALA A 362 4.82 43.97 -28.98
N THR A 363 4.02 43.26 -29.77
CA THR A 363 3.00 43.87 -30.63
C THR A 363 1.98 44.62 -29.78
N VAL A 364 1.80 45.91 -30.02
CA VAL A 364 0.81 46.72 -29.33
C VAL A 364 -0.58 46.16 -29.58
N LEU A 365 -1.29 45.78 -28.52
CA LEU A 365 -2.66 45.29 -28.61
C LEU A 365 -3.60 46.44 -28.93
N LYS A 366 -4.37 46.31 -30.01
CA LYS A 366 -5.45 47.24 -30.38
C LYS A 366 -6.51 47.31 -29.27
N TRP A 367 -7.22 48.43 -29.20
CA TRP A 367 -8.28 48.63 -28.21
C TRP A 367 -9.34 47.54 -28.22
N SER A 368 -9.80 47.11 -29.40
CA SER A 368 -10.79 46.04 -29.52
C SER A 368 -10.34 44.73 -28.85
N VAL A 369 -9.07 44.35 -29.01
CA VAL A 369 -8.48 43.16 -28.36
C VAL A 369 -8.38 43.37 -26.86
N ARG A 370 -7.94 44.56 -26.42
CA ARG A 370 -7.87 44.93 -24.99
C ARG A 370 -9.23 44.85 -24.30
N HIS A 371 -10.27 45.37 -24.95
CA HIS A 371 -11.65 45.31 -24.46
C HIS A 371 -12.14 43.85 -24.36
N GLN A 372 -11.88 43.01 -25.36
CA GLN A 372 -12.22 41.58 -25.29
C GLN A 372 -11.43 40.83 -24.20
N ILE A 373 -10.18 41.22 -23.95
CA ILE A 373 -9.39 40.68 -22.84
C ILE A 373 -10.03 41.06 -21.50
N ALA A 374 -10.38 42.34 -21.30
CA ALA A 374 -11.05 42.79 -20.09
C ALA A 374 -12.37 42.04 -19.84
N LEU A 375 -13.18 41.87 -20.89
CA LEU A 375 -14.45 41.15 -20.82
C LEU A 375 -14.27 39.65 -20.55
N GLY A 376 -13.31 39.01 -21.21
CA GLY A 376 -13.01 37.59 -21.00
C GLY A 376 -12.50 37.29 -19.59
N VAL A 377 -11.63 38.14 -19.03
CA VAL A 377 -11.21 38.02 -17.63
C VAL A 377 -12.40 38.17 -16.68
N ALA A 378 -13.29 39.12 -16.93
CA ALA A 378 -14.50 39.29 -16.12
C ALA A 378 -15.40 38.04 -16.15
N ARG A 379 -15.64 37.48 -17.34
CA ARG A 379 -16.39 36.21 -17.51
C ARG A 379 -15.73 35.04 -16.79
N GLY A 380 -14.39 34.95 -16.84
CA GLY A 380 -13.64 33.95 -16.08
C GLY A 380 -13.86 34.05 -14.58
N LEU A 381 -13.88 35.28 -14.03
CA LEU A 381 -14.16 35.52 -12.61
C LEU A 381 -15.61 35.25 -12.23
N VAL A 382 -16.60 35.61 -13.07
CA VAL A 382 -18.00 35.22 -12.88
C VAL A 382 -18.13 33.71 -12.71
N TYR A 383 -17.45 32.96 -13.57
CA TYR A 383 -17.48 31.51 -13.49
C TYR A 383 -16.93 31.00 -12.14
N LEU A 384 -15.80 31.54 -11.68
CA LEU A 384 -15.19 31.16 -10.40
C LEU A 384 -16.04 31.55 -9.19
N HIS A 385 -16.66 32.74 -9.21
CA HIS A 385 -17.39 33.27 -8.07
C HIS A 385 -18.79 32.68 -7.94
N ASP A 386 -19.51 32.57 -9.06
CA ASP A 386 -20.96 32.31 -9.06
C ASP A 386 -21.36 30.99 -9.72
N SER A 387 -20.57 30.47 -10.67
CA SER A 387 -20.96 29.29 -11.48
C SER A 387 -20.37 27.97 -10.97
N CYS A 388 -19.21 28.02 -10.29
CA CYS A 388 -18.61 26.85 -9.66
C CYS A 388 -19.47 26.30 -8.52
N ARG A 389 -19.30 25.00 -8.20
CA ARG A 389 -20.02 24.35 -7.09
C ARG A 389 -19.77 25.07 -5.76
N ASP A 390 -18.50 25.31 -5.48
CA ASP A 390 -17.99 26.11 -4.39
C ASP A 390 -17.46 27.41 -4.98
N CYS A 391 -17.65 28.53 -4.28
CA CYS A 391 -17.10 29.80 -4.71
C CYS A 391 -15.57 29.77 -4.61
N ILE A 392 -14.88 30.07 -5.70
CA ILE A 392 -13.41 30.07 -5.78
C ILE A 392 -12.92 31.50 -5.84
N ILE A 393 -12.24 31.96 -4.79
CA ILE A 393 -11.55 33.26 -4.77
C ILE A 393 -10.12 33.05 -5.26
N HIS A 394 -9.72 33.71 -6.36
CA HIS A 394 -8.39 33.55 -6.97
C HIS A 394 -7.26 34.11 -6.11
N CYS A 395 -7.46 35.28 -5.50
CA CYS A 395 -6.54 36.01 -4.60
C CYS A 395 -5.25 36.58 -5.22
N ASP A 396 -4.96 36.32 -6.50
CA ASP A 396 -3.76 36.87 -7.18
C ASP A 396 -4.06 37.27 -8.63
N ILE A 397 -5.16 38.01 -8.86
CA ILE A 397 -5.49 38.56 -10.18
C ILE A 397 -4.56 39.73 -10.50
N LYS A 398 -3.82 39.60 -11.60
CA LYS A 398 -2.86 40.59 -12.10
C LYS A 398 -2.49 40.30 -13.56
N PRO A 399 -1.89 41.25 -14.30
CA PRO A 399 -1.55 41.06 -15.72
C PRO A 399 -0.60 39.89 -15.98
N GLU A 400 0.30 39.56 -15.04
CA GLU A 400 1.23 38.43 -15.15
C GLU A 400 0.52 37.07 -15.12
N ASN A 401 -0.65 36.99 -14.48
CA ASN A 401 -1.45 35.77 -14.31
C ASN A 401 -2.60 35.67 -15.33
N ILE A 402 -2.66 36.59 -16.31
CA ILE A 402 -3.62 36.53 -17.42
C ILE A 402 -2.83 36.15 -18.67
N LEU A 403 -2.98 34.90 -19.11
CA LEU A 403 -2.28 34.37 -20.27
C LEU A 403 -3.15 34.49 -21.54
N LEU A 404 -2.51 34.59 -22.70
CA LEU A 404 -3.18 34.81 -23.98
C LEU A 404 -2.91 33.62 -24.92
N ASP A 405 -3.98 33.04 -25.46
CA ASP A 405 -3.88 31.95 -26.44
C ASP A 405 -3.52 32.49 -27.83
N VAL A 406 -3.44 31.61 -28.84
CA VAL A 406 -3.14 31.99 -30.24
C VAL A 406 -4.06 33.07 -30.81
N SER A 407 -5.29 33.18 -30.31
CA SER A 407 -6.32 34.12 -30.75
C SER A 407 -6.46 35.33 -29.82
N PHE A 408 -5.53 35.51 -28.88
CA PHE A 408 -5.56 36.54 -27.83
C PHE A 408 -6.77 36.44 -26.90
N VAL A 409 -7.39 35.25 -26.77
CA VAL A 409 -8.41 34.99 -25.76
C VAL A 409 -7.72 34.90 -24.39
N PRO A 410 -8.18 35.64 -23.37
CA PRO A 410 -7.56 35.64 -22.06
C PRO A 410 -7.92 34.37 -21.29
N LYS A 411 -6.93 33.81 -20.60
CA LYS A 411 -7.07 32.72 -19.64
C LYS A 411 -6.43 33.08 -18.32
N ILE A 412 -7.22 33.07 -17.26
CA ILE A 412 -6.73 33.28 -15.89
C ILE A 412 -5.92 32.04 -15.48
N ALA A 413 -4.73 32.27 -14.96
CA ALA A 413 -3.78 31.26 -14.54
C ALA A 413 -3.27 31.53 -13.11
N ASP A 414 -2.51 30.57 -12.57
CA ASP A 414 -1.87 30.63 -11.25
C ASP A 414 -2.82 30.62 -10.03
N PHE A 415 -3.50 29.49 -9.86
CA PHE A 415 -4.41 29.23 -8.74
C PHE A 415 -3.71 28.82 -7.44
N GLY A 416 -2.39 29.03 -7.33
CA GLY A 416 -1.60 28.63 -6.15
C GLY A 416 -2.04 29.30 -4.85
N MET A 417 -2.83 30.37 -4.96
CA MET A 417 -3.34 31.18 -3.84
C MET A 417 -4.84 31.05 -3.62
N ALA A 418 -5.53 30.28 -4.46
CA ALA A 418 -6.98 30.24 -4.48
C ALA A 418 -7.59 29.70 -3.17
N LYS A 419 -8.81 30.16 -2.86
CA LYS A 419 -9.59 29.78 -1.66
C LYS A 419 -10.95 29.26 -2.07
N PHE A 420 -11.41 28.22 -1.38
CA PHE A 420 -12.73 27.63 -1.57
C PHE A 420 -13.64 28.03 -0.44
N LEU A 421 -14.78 28.56 -0.82
CA LEU A 421 -15.89 28.86 0.05
C LEU A 421 -17.02 27.90 -0.31
N GLY A 422 -17.36 27.00 0.61
CA GLY A 422 -18.58 26.20 0.48
C GLY A 422 -19.80 27.12 0.47
N ARG A 423 -20.93 26.67 -0.11
CA ARG A 423 -22.13 27.51 -0.31
C ARG A 423 -22.69 28.17 0.96
N ASP A 424 -22.42 27.61 2.13
CA ASP A 424 -22.88 28.14 3.42
C ASP A 424 -21.99 29.27 3.98
N PHE A 425 -20.86 29.55 3.32
CA PHE A 425 -19.86 30.51 3.80
C PHE A 425 -19.53 31.54 2.71
N SER A 426 -19.67 32.83 3.03
CA SER A 426 -19.29 33.93 2.14
C SER A 426 -17.96 34.59 2.50
N ARG A 427 -17.38 34.23 3.66
CA ARG A 427 -16.20 34.88 4.23
C ARG A 427 -15.15 33.85 4.65
N VAL A 428 -13.88 34.11 4.37
CA VAL A 428 -12.76 33.27 4.79
C VAL A 428 -11.67 34.07 5.51
N LEU A 429 -11.19 33.56 6.64
CA LEU A 429 -9.98 34.04 7.30
C LEU A 429 -8.79 33.24 6.81
N THR A 430 -7.78 33.91 6.25
CA THR A 430 -6.57 33.26 5.72
C THR A 430 -5.38 34.22 5.82
N THR A 431 -4.16 33.69 5.79
CA THR A 431 -2.93 34.49 5.82
C THR A 431 -2.89 35.44 4.63
N MET A 432 -2.66 36.74 4.90
CA MET A 432 -2.50 37.77 3.88
C MET A 432 -1.31 37.43 2.99
N ARG A 433 -1.61 37.16 1.72
CA ARG A 433 -0.66 36.89 0.65
C ARG A 433 -1.23 37.48 -0.64
N GLY A 434 -0.38 38.05 -1.50
CA GLY A 434 -0.72 38.44 -2.86
C GLY A 434 0.24 39.51 -3.38
N THR A 435 -0.07 40.08 -4.54
CA THR A 435 0.81 41.07 -5.19
C THR A 435 0.47 42.50 -4.76
N ILE A 436 1.44 43.20 -4.15
CA ILE A 436 1.31 44.60 -3.72
C ILE A 436 0.86 45.47 -4.91
N GLY A 437 -0.15 46.31 -4.67
CA GLY A 437 -0.77 47.16 -5.69
C GLY A 437 -2.04 46.58 -6.33
N TYR A 438 -2.35 45.30 -6.08
CA TYR A 438 -3.61 44.65 -6.48
C TYR A 438 -4.44 44.17 -5.29
N LEU A 439 -3.93 44.30 -4.07
CA LEU A 439 -4.60 43.86 -2.84
C LEU A 439 -5.66 44.87 -2.40
N ALA A 440 -6.86 44.37 -2.12
CA ALA A 440 -7.94 45.16 -1.56
C ALA A 440 -7.63 45.63 -0.11
N PRO A 441 -8.16 46.78 0.34
CA PRO A 441 -7.90 47.32 1.68
C PRO A 441 -8.17 46.32 2.81
N GLU A 442 -9.31 45.64 2.78
CA GLU A 442 -9.73 44.65 3.79
C GLU A 442 -8.79 43.43 3.84
N TRP A 443 -8.17 43.10 2.70
CA TRP A 443 -7.19 42.02 2.61
C TRP A 443 -5.85 42.42 3.22
N ILE A 444 -5.40 43.66 3.00
CA ILE A 444 -4.18 44.23 3.60
C ILE A 444 -4.34 44.34 5.11
N SER A 445 -5.52 44.74 5.59
CA SER A 445 -5.84 44.85 7.01
C SER A 445 -5.91 43.49 7.73
N GLY A 446 -5.82 42.37 7.01
CA GLY A 446 -5.86 41.03 7.60
C GLY A 446 -7.24 40.62 8.11
N THR A 447 -8.30 41.26 7.60
CA THR A 447 -9.68 40.91 7.93
C THR A 447 -10.18 39.74 7.10
N VAL A 448 -11.40 39.26 7.39
CA VAL A 448 -12.04 38.20 6.60
C VAL A 448 -12.34 38.69 5.18
N ILE A 449 -12.03 37.88 4.17
CA ILE A 449 -12.22 38.26 2.77
C ILE A 449 -13.37 37.53 2.11
N THR A 450 -13.90 38.17 1.07
CA THR A 450 -14.94 37.68 0.17
C THR A 450 -14.42 37.66 -1.28
N ALA A 451 -15.21 37.21 -2.24
CA ALA A 451 -14.89 37.31 -3.66
C ALA A 451 -14.62 38.76 -4.14
N LYS A 452 -15.04 39.78 -3.38
CA LYS A 452 -14.81 41.19 -3.68
C LYS A 452 -13.33 41.61 -3.68
N VAL A 453 -12.43 40.79 -3.13
CA VAL A 453 -10.99 41.05 -3.27
C VAL A 453 -10.51 40.85 -4.71
N ASP A 454 -11.06 39.86 -5.42
CA ASP A 454 -10.76 39.64 -6.84
C ASP A 454 -11.37 40.75 -7.71
N VAL A 455 -12.53 41.29 -7.32
CA VAL A 455 -13.17 42.45 -7.98
C VAL A 455 -12.23 43.66 -7.91
N TYR A 456 -11.69 43.95 -6.73
CA TYR A 456 -10.70 45.02 -6.56
C TYR A 456 -9.46 44.81 -7.44
N SER A 457 -8.87 43.61 -7.40
CA SER A 457 -7.72 43.26 -8.24
C SER A 457 -8.04 43.39 -9.74
N TYR A 458 -9.25 42.99 -10.17
CA TYR A 458 -9.74 43.16 -11.53
C TYR A 458 -9.84 44.64 -11.93
N GLY A 459 -10.39 45.51 -11.06
CA GLY A 459 -10.44 46.95 -11.29
C GLY A 459 -9.04 47.53 -11.55
N MET A 460 -8.06 47.12 -10.74
CA MET A 460 -6.66 47.50 -10.94
C MET A 460 -6.09 46.99 -12.28
N VAL A 461 -6.42 45.76 -12.70
CA VAL A 461 -6.05 45.23 -14.02
C VAL A 461 -6.71 46.03 -15.14
N LEU A 462 -7.98 46.40 -15.01
CA LEU A 462 -8.73 47.14 -16.01
C LEU A 462 -8.11 48.53 -16.26
N LEU A 463 -7.69 49.22 -15.20
CA LEU A 463 -6.91 50.46 -15.30
C LEU A 463 -5.60 50.27 -16.08
N LYS A 464 -4.95 49.11 -15.97
CA LYS A 464 -3.73 48.79 -16.71
C LYS A 464 -4.00 48.48 -18.18
N ILE A 465 -5.09 47.79 -18.48
CA ILE A 465 -5.51 47.53 -19.85
C ILE A 465 -5.74 48.85 -20.60
N VAL A 466 -6.44 49.81 -19.97
CA VAL A 466 -6.73 51.11 -20.58
C VAL A 466 -5.46 51.96 -20.77
N SER A 467 -4.63 52.05 -19.75
CA SER A 467 -3.50 53.00 -19.74
C SER A 467 -2.22 52.47 -20.38
N GLY A 468 -2.01 51.15 -20.44
CA GLY A 468 -0.73 50.55 -20.82
C GLY A 468 0.44 50.88 -19.88
N LYS A 469 0.20 51.55 -18.75
CA LYS A 469 1.26 52.03 -17.83
C LYS A 469 1.46 51.05 -16.69
N ARG A 470 2.70 50.63 -16.40
CA ARG A 470 3.00 49.88 -15.17
C ARG A 470 2.70 50.74 -13.94
N ASN A 471 2.31 50.15 -12.82
CA ASN A 471 2.37 50.87 -11.54
C ASN A 471 3.86 51.18 -11.30
N SER A 472 4.27 52.44 -11.46
CA SER A 472 5.65 52.87 -11.27
C SER A 472 6.12 52.47 -9.87
N GLY A 473 6.88 51.38 -9.79
CA GLY A 473 7.66 51.06 -8.61
C GLY A 473 8.82 52.04 -8.53
N ARG A 474 8.83 52.89 -7.50
CA ARG A 474 10.01 53.53 -6.87
C ARG A 474 11.26 53.67 -7.76
N GLN A 475 11.17 54.39 -8.88
CA GLN A 475 12.33 55.07 -9.44
C GLN A 475 12.19 56.54 -9.10
N CYS A 476 12.84 56.93 -8.01
CA CYS A 476 13.04 58.33 -7.65
C CYS A 476 13.92 58.98 -8.72
N THR A 477 13.31 59.48 -9.78
CA THR A 477 13.97 60.42 -10.69
C THR A 477 13.04 61.61 -10.88
N THR A 478 13.48 62.71 -10.25
CA THR A 478 13.06 64.11 -10.42
C THR A 478 11.61 64.46 -10.09
N SER A 479 11.51 65.52 -9.30
CA SER A 479 10.34 66.27 -8.87
C SER A 479 9.45 66.65 -10.04
N ASP A 480 8.29 66.00 -10.17
CA ASP A 480 6.96 66.62 -10.13
C ASP A 480 5.90 65.53 -10.39
N ASP A 481 4.90 65.47 -9.51
CA ASP A 481 3.60 64.80 -9.71
C ASP A 481 3.50 63.25 -9.65
N TYR A 482 3.99 62.63 -8.57
CA TYR A 482 3.76 61.20 -8.28
C TYR A 482 2.37 60.93 -7.69
N VAL A 483 1.31 61.26 -8.41
CA VAL A 483 -0.06 60.92 -8.02
C VAL A 483 -0.34 59.45 -8.34
N TYR A 484 -0.79 58.67 -7.35
CA TYR A 484 -1.17 57.27 -7.52
C TYR A 484 -2.19 57.13 -8.68
N PHE A 485 -1.91 56.27 -9.67
CA PHE A 485 -2.65 56.26 -10.95
C PHE A 485 -4.19 56.19 -10.82
N PRO A 486 -4.77 55.39 -9.90
CA PRO A 486 -6.21 55.42 -9.66
C PRO A 486 -6.78 56.79 -9.25
N VAL A 487 -6.00 57.61 -8.53
CA VAL A 487 -6.40 58.99 -8.17
C VAL A 487 -6.47 59.86 -9.43
N GLN A 488 -5.48 59.75 -10.32
CA GLN A 488 -5.48 60.49 -11.58
C GLN A 488 -6.70 60.12 -12.43
N VAL A 489 -7.04 58.83 -12.48
CA VAL A 489 -8.22 58.34 -13.20
C VAL A 489 -9.51 58.93 -12.63
N ALA A 490 -9.70 58.88 -11.31
CA ALA A 490 -10.89 59.42 -10.66
C ALA A 490 -11.06 60.94 -10.91
N SER A 491 -9.98 61.73 -10.79
CA SER A 491 -10.01 63.17 -11.09
C SER A 491 -10.38 63.45 -12.55
N LYS A 492 -9.71 62.78 -13.48
CA LYS A 492 -9.91 62.98 -14.92
C LYS A 492 -11.28 62.53 -15.42
N LEU A 493 -11.85 61.51 -14.79
CA LEU A 493 -13.22 61.06 -15.03
C LEU A 493 -14.24 62.15 -14.64
N LEU A 494 -14.03 62.85 -13.52
CA LEU A 494 -14.88 63.96 -13.09
C LEU A 494 -14.70 65.21 -13.97
N GLU A 495 -13.49 65.44 -14.48
CA GLU A 495 -13.18 66.51 -15.44
C GLU A 495 -13.76 66.25 -16.85
N GLY A 496 -14.15 65.00 -17.15
CA GLY A 496 -14.59 64.58 -18.49
C GLY A 496 -13.44 64.35 -19.48
N ASP A 497 -12.18 64.36 -19.03
CA ASP A 497 -10.99 64.16 -19.86
C ASP A 497 -10.50 62.70 -19.79
N VAL A 498 -11.29 61.79 -20.35
CA VAL A 498 -10.95 60.35 -20.39
C VAL A 498 -9.89 60.02 -21.44
N GLY A 499 -9.75 60.84 -22.48
CA GLY A 499 -8.83 60.60 -23.58
C GLY A 499 -7.36 60.64 -23.15
N SER A 500 -7.01 61.50 -22.19
CA SER A 500 -5.64 61.63 -21.67
C SER A 500 -5.16 60.43 -20.85
N LEU A 501 -6.09 59.57 -20.40
CA LEU A 501 -5.81 58.36 -19.62
C LEU A 501 -5.50 57.13 -20.49
N VAL A 502 -5.80 57.21 -21.78
CA VAL A 502 -5.62 56.11 -22.73
C VAL A 502 -4.14 55.93 -23.08
N ASP A 503 -3.74 54.68 -23.29
CA ASP A 503 -2.40 54.35 -23.79
C ASP A 503 -2.05 55.12 -25.07
N SER A 504 -0.98 55.91 -25.03
CA SER A 504 -0.50 56.72 -26.15
C SER A 504 -0.14 55.89 -27.39
N ASN A 505 0.19 54.60 -27.21
CA ASN A 505 0.52 53.69 -28.30
C ASN A 505 -0.72 53.24 -29.11
N LEU A 506 -1.93 53.54 -28.65
CA LEU A 506 -3.16 53.28 -29.40
C LEU A 506 -3.44 54.34 -30.48
N HIS A 507 -2.70 55.46 -30.49
CA HIS A 507 -2.78 56.53 -31.49
C HIS A 507 -4.20 57.04 -31.78
N GLY A 508 -5.11 56.98 -30.80
CA GLY A 508 -6.49 57.45 -30.92
C GLY A 508 -7.46 56.47 -31.61
N ASP A 509 -7.03 55.26 -31.99
CA ASP A 509 -7.91 54.19 -32.51
C ASP A 509 -8.66 53.50 -31.36
N VAL A 510 -9.48 54.28 -30.65
CA VAL A 510 -10.22 53.86 -29.45
C VAL A 510 -11.67 54.32 -29.49
N HIS A 511 -12.56 53.49 -28.96
CA HIS A 511 -13.96 53.86 -28.78
C HIS A 511 -14.11 54.56 -27.42
N LEU A 512 -14.06 55.89 -27.40
CA LEU A 512 -14.02 56.67 -26.16
C LEU A 512 -15.16 56.34 -25.17
N GLU A 513 -16.35 56.04 -25.66
CA GLU A 513 -17.47 55.62 -24.79
C GLU A 513 -17.17 54.29 -24.06
N GLN A 514 -16.52 53.33 -24.73
CA GLN A 514 -16.13 52.07 -24.10
C GLN A 514 -14.98 52.29 -23.11
N VAL A 515 -14.07 53.21 -23.42
CA VAL A 515 -12.98 53.61 -22.53
C VAL A 515 -13.55 54.23 -21.25
N GLU A 516 -14.42 55.23 -21.39
CA GLU A 516 -15.07 55.89 -20.27
C GLU A 516 -15.83 54.89 -19.41
N ARG A 517 -16.58 53.98 -20.03
CA ARG A 517 -17.30 52.92 -19.32
C ARG A 517 -16.35 51.99 -18.56
N ALA A 518 -15.25 51.57 -19.19
CA ALA A 518 -14.25 50.73 -18.55
C ALA A 518 -13.59 51.44 -17.35
N LEU A 519 -13.31 52.74 -17.44
CA LEU A 519 -12.76 53.53 -16.34
C LEU A 519 -13.76 53.69 -15.20
N LYS A 520 -15.04 53.98 -15.50
CA LYS A 520 -16.12 54.01 -14.49
C LYS A 520 -16.22 52.67 -13.74
N VAL A 521 -16.28 51.57 -14.47
CA VAL A 521 -16.31 50.21 -13.90
C VAL A 521 -15.08 49.95 -13.04
N ALA A 522 -13.88 50.29 -13.53
CA ALA A 522 -12.65 50.10 -12.78
C ALA A 522 -12.67 50.88 -11.44
N CYS A 523 -13.15 52.12 -11.44
CA CYS A 523 -13.30 52.95 -10.25
C CYS A 523 -14.35 52.41 -9.26
N TRP A 524 -15.45 51.83 -9.75
CA TRP A 524 -16.41 51.09 -8.90
C TRP A 524 -15.81 49.82 -8.30
N CYS A 525 -15.01 49.09 -9.06
CA CYS A 525 -14.34 47.87 -8.58
C CYS A 525 -13.33 48.14 -7.45
N ILE A 526 -12.73 49.34 -7.39
CA ILE A 526 -11.68 49.68 -6.41
C ILE A 526 -12.18 50.52 -5.23
N GLN A 527 -13.49 50.56 -4.98
CA GLN A 527 -14.04 51.24 -3.80
C GLN A 527 -13.50 50.63 -2.49
N ASP A 528 -13.34 51.47 -1.47
CA ASP A 528 -12.76 51.03 -0.19
C ASP A 528 -13.66 50.00 0.51
N ASP A 529 -14.96 50.25 0.55
CA ASP A 529 -15.94 49.32 1.09
C ASP A 529 -16.22 48.18 0.08
N GLU A 530 -16.13 46.93 0.53
CA GLU A 530 -16.39 45.76 -0.30
C GLU A 530 -17.86 45.69 -0.77
N PHE A 531 -18.79 46.31 -0.04
CA PHE A 531 -20.21 46.32 -0.38
C PHE A 531 -20.54 47.26 -1.53
N ASP A 532 -19.76 48.33 -1.72
CA ASP A 532 -19.95 49.30 -2.80
C ASP A 532 -19.43 48.78 -4.15
N ARG A 533 -18.57 47.75 -4.13
CA ARG A 533 -18.04 47.14 -5.35
C ARG A 533 -19.11 46.32 -6.07
N PRO A 534 -19.20 46.36 -7.40
CA PRO A 534 -20.12 45.51 -8.14
C PRO A 534 -19.74 44.03 -8.03
N THR A 535 -20.67 43.15 -8.34
CA THR A 535 -20.39 41.74 -8.62
C THR A 535 -19.72 41.59 -9.98
N MET A 536 -18.99 40.50 -10.21
CA MET A 536 -18.38 40.27 -11.53
C MET A 536 -19.43 40.10 -12.64
N GLY A 537 -20.64 39.63 -12.30
CA GLY A 537 -21.75 39.53 -13.24
C GLY A 537 -22.21 40.90 -13.72
N GLU A 538 -22.37 41.86 -12.81
CA GLU A 538 -22.67 43.26 -13.15
C GLU A 538 -21.53 43.90 -13.95
N VAL A 539 -20.28 43.65 -13.59
CA VAL A 539 -19.09 44.11 -14.36
C VAL A 539 -19.15 43.66 -15.82
N VAL A 540 -19.53 42.40 -16.08
CA VAL A 540 -19.72 41.90 -17.46
C VAL A 540 -20.82 42.67 -18.17
N GLN A 541 -21.99 42.84 -17.54
CA GLN A 541 -23.12 43.56 -18.12
C GLN A 541 -22.82 45.04 -18.42
N TYR A 542 -22.08 45.70 -17.53
CA TYR A 542 -21.60 47.06 -17.75
C TYR A 542 -20.63 47.12 -18.94
N LEU A 543 -19.62 46.26 -19.00
CA LEU A 543 -18.66 46.28 -20.10
C LEU A 543 -19.30 45.95 -21.46
N GLU A 544 -20.29 45.06 -21.49
CA GLU A 544 -21.09 44.76 -22.68
C GLU A 544 -22.02 45.92 -23.10
N GLY A 545 -22.32 46.84 -22.19
CA GLY A 545 -23.20 47.98 -22.43
C GLY A 545 -24.68 47.69 -22.27
N PHE A 546 -25.04 46.60 -21.58
CA PHE A 546 -26.43 46.29 -21.25
C PHE A 546 -26.94 47.12 -20.07
N LEU A 547 -26.04 47.60 -19.22
CA LEU A 547 -26.32 48.49 -18.11
C LEU A 547 -25.48 49.76 -18.22
N GLU A 548 -26.09 50.89 -17.85
CA GLU A 548 -25.37 52.15 -17.70
C GLU A 548 -24.66 52.19 -16.35
N VAL A 549 -23.50 52.84 -16.30
CA VAL A 549 -22.67 52.96 -15.11
C VAL A 549 -22.65 54.41 -14.67
N ASP A 550 -23.13 54.68 -13.47
CA ASP A 550 -23.04 56.01 -12.87
C ASP A 550 -21.60 56.40 -12.57
N ILE A 551 -21.35 57.70 -12.44
CA ILE A 551 -20.05 58.23 -12.05
C ILE A 551 -19.74 57.75 -10.63
N PRO A 552 -18.63 57.01 -10.41
CA PRO A 552 -18.29 56.51 -9.08
C PRO A 552 -17.83 57.65 -8.16
N PRO A 553 -18.11 57.55 -6.84
CA PRO A 553 -17.50 58.44 -5.87
C PRO A 553 -15.98 58.22 -5.84
N MET A 554 -15.23 59.26 -5.48
CA MET A 554 -13.78 59.09 -5.25
C MET A 554 -13.59 58.25 -3.97
N PRO A 555 -12.88 57.11 -4.03
CA PRO A 555 -12.63 56.31 -2.83
C PRO A 555 -11.90 57.12 -1.77
N ARG A 556 -12.29 57.00 -0.49
CA ARG A 556 -11.74 57.81 0.61
C ARG A 556 -10.23 57.66 0.77
N LEU A 557 -9.70 56.46 0.54
CA LEU A 557 -8.26 56.22 0.54
C LEU A 557 -7.57 57.00 -0.57
N LEU A 558 -8.19 57.08 -1.75
CA LEU A 558 -7.70 57.87 -2.87
C LEU A 558 -7.82 59.37 -2.59
N GLU A 559 -8.91 59.83 -1.97
CA GLU A 559 -9.07 61.22 -1.51
C GLU A 559 -7.99 61.60 -0.49
N ALA A 560 -7.67 60.71 0.46
CA ALA A 560 -6.63 60.95 1.46
C ALA A 560 -5.22 61.04 0.84
N ILE A 561 -4.94 60.25 -0.21
CA ILE A 561 -3.68 60.34 -0.97
C ILE A 561 -3.65 61.63 -1.80
N ALA A 562 -4.76 62.00 -2.44
CA ALA A 562 -4.88 63.22 -3.24
C ALA A 562 -4.76 64.49 -2.39
N GLY A 563 -5.29 64.47 -1.16
CA GLY A 563 -5.35 65.60 -0.24
C GLY A 563 -4.09 65.81 0.62
N ASN A 564 -3.03 65.01 0.48
CA ASN A 564 -1.81 65.13 1.27
C ASN A 564 -0.62 65.65 0.44
N PRO A 565 -0.28 66.95 0.51
CA PRO A 565 0.84 67.53 -0.24
C PRO A 565 2.23 67.05 0.23
N HIS A 566 2.30 66.26 1.32
CA HIS A 566 3.54 65.95 2.04
C HIS A 566 3.64 64.49 2.52
N SER A 567 3.51 63.50 1.63
CA SER A 567 4.09 62.19 1.90
C SER A 567 5.55 62.15 1.40
N LYS A 568 6.47 62.78 2.15
CA LYS A 568 7.90 62.49 2.01
C LYS A 568 8.11 61.03 2.43
N CYS A 569 8.52 60.18 1.51
CA CYS A 569 8.94 58.81 1.80
C CYS A 569 10.04 58.81 2.87
N ASN A 570 9.79 58.16 4.00
CA ASN A 570 10.84 57.57 4.84
C ASN A 570 11.04 56.11 4.41
#